data_AF-A0A497FI57-F1
#
_entry.id   AF-A0A497FI57-F1
#
_cell.length_a   1.000
_cell.length_b   1.000
_cell.length_c   1.000
_cell.angle_alpha   90.00
_cell.angle_beta   90.00
_cell.angle_gamma   90.00
#
_symmetry.space_group_name_H-M   'P 1'
#
loop_
_entity.id
_entity.type
_entity.pdbx_description
1 polymer ?
#
loop_
_entity_poly.entity_id
_entity_poly.type
_entity_poly.pdbx_seq_one_letter_code
_entity_poly.pdbx_strand_id
1 'polypeptide(L)'
;MNKTEKSYSKKLSLTAEKLLKILSEKEKIFIIALGADEALERASKELMKQGYAKIQFSHLTLTKAGKEAVKKRKLGTPVLISIKENKLNFHKPTTKNRKILEKQGYKCLEGYILKGKTLPKKKKKPKIENIWKLIHEGKLRYAAIKIYQLAKSSQDPILIKEAKKNIEHPDPVKLVDLLEKLKT
;
A
#
# COMPACT_ATOMS: atom_id res chain seq x y z
N MET A 1 13.92 11.60 -62.90
CA MET A 1 12.67 11.65 -62.11
C MET A 1 12.05 10.26 -62.14
N ASN A 2 11.91 9.61 -60.98
CA ASN A 2 10.85 8.63 -60.69
C ASN A 2 10.95 8.27 -59.21
N LYS A 3 10.06 8.87 -58.41
CA LYS A 3 9.82 8.52 -57.01
C LYS A 3 8.80 7.39 -57.02
N THR A 4 9.22 6.16 -56.82
CA THR A 4 8.32 5.03 -56.55
C THR A 4 8.47 4.61 -55.09
N GLU A 5 7.52 5.11 -54.32
CA GLU A 5 6.90 4.52 -53.14
C GLU A 5 7.66 3.37 -52.44
N LYS A 6 8.47 3.75 -51.44
CA LYS A 6 8.86 2.84 -50.37
C LYS A 6 7.62 2.54 -49.51
N SER A 7 6.92 1.47 -49.85
CA SER A 7 5.85 0.89 -49.03
C SER A 7 6.43 0.43 -47.69
N TYR A 8 6.01 1.11 -46.62
CA TYR A 8 6.39 0.86 -45.24
C TYR A 8 5.72 -0.43 -44.73
N SER A 9 6.32 -1.60 -44.94
CA SER A 9 5.92 -2.84 -44.25
C SER A 9 6.75 -3.08 -42.99
N LYS A 10 6.67 -2.15 -42.03
CA LYS A 10 7.26 -2.35 -40.70
C LYS A 10 6.36 -3.33 -39.93
N LYS A 11 6.59 -4.65 -40.07
CA LYS A 11 6.00 -5.69 -39.21
C LYS A 11 6.33 -5.35 -37.74
N LEU A 12 5.42 -4.67 -37.06
CA LEU A 12 5.54 -4.34 -35.65
C LEU A 12 5.35 -5.64 -34.86
N SER A 13 6.44 -6.24 -34.39
CA SER A 13 6.37 -7.42 -33.51
C SER A 13 5.59 -7.05 -32.24
N LEU A 14 4.48 -7.76 -32.01
CA LEU A 14 3.67 -7.61 -30.82
C LEU A 14 4.38 -8.26 -29.62
N THR A 15 4.66 -7.48 -28.58
CA THR A 15 5.27 -7.98 -27.34
C THR A 15 4.21 -8.20 -26.25
N ALA A 16 4.50 -9.02 -25.24
CA ALA A 16 3.60 -9.26 -24.10
C ALA A 16 3.14 -7.95 -23.42
N GLU A 17 4.03 -6.97 -23.26
CA GLU A 17 3.71 -5.64 -22.71
C GLU A 17 2.70 -4.87 -23.57
N LYS A 18 2.89 -4.89 -24.90
CA LYS A 18 1.96 -4.23 -25.84
C LYS A 18 0.61 -4.92 -25.82
N LEU A 19 0.57 -6.25 -25.81
CA LEU A 19 -0.66 -7.03 -25.73
C LEU A 19 -1.41 -6.78 -24.41
N LEU A 20 -0.68 -6.72 -23.29
CA LEU A 20 -1.23 -6.41 -21.97
C LEU A 20 -1.87 -5.01 -21.95
N LYS A 21 -1.25 -4.02 -22.59
CA LYS A 21 -1.82 -2.67 -22.75
C LYS A 21 -3.09 -2.69 -23.61
N ILE A 22 -3.06 -3.36 -24.76
CA ILE A 22 -4.23 -3.48 -25.66
C ILE A 22 -5.40 -4.15 -24.94
N LEU A 23 -5.15 -5.23 -24.20
CA LEU A 23 -6.17 -5.92 -23.41
C LEU A 23 -6.72 -5.07 -22.26
N SER A 24 -5.93 -4.13 -21.73
CA SER A 24 -6.42 -3.17 -20.73
C SER A 24 -7.34 -2.10 -21.32
N GLU A 25 -7.20 -1.80 -22.61
CA GLU A 25 -8.01 -0.78 -23.30
C GLU A 25 -9.26 -1.40 -23.95
N LYS A 26 -9.12 -2.57 -24.56
CA LYS A 26 -10.19 -3.26 -25.31
C LYS A 26 -10.94 -4.33 -24.50
N GLU A 27 -10.48 -4.63 -23.29
CA GLU A 27 -10.98 -5.65 -22.35
C GLU A 27 -10.94 -7.13 -22.83
N LYS A 28 -11.14 -7.39 -24.13
CA LYS A 28 -11.20 -8.73 -24.73
C LYS A 28 -10.59 -8.74 -26.13
N ILE A 29 -9.92 -9.85 -26.49
CA ILE A 29 -9.46 -10.14 -27.85
C ILE A 29 -9.94 -11.53 -28.23
N PHE A 30 -10.48 -11.70 -29.45
CA PHE A 30 -10.92 -13.01 -29.95
C PHE A 30 -9.73 -13.95 -30.19
N ILE A 31 -9.89 -15.23 -29.80
CA ILE A 31 -8.84 -16.24 -29.97
C ILE A 31 -8.55 -16.54 -31.44
N ILE A 32 -9.52 -16.35 -32.34
CA ILE A 32 -9.33 -16.50 -33.79
C ILE A 32 -8.23 -15.56 -34.29
N ALA A 33 -8.07 -14.38 -33.67
CA ALA A 33 -6.97 -13.48 -33.98
C ALA A 33 -5.61 -14.03 -33.50
N LEU A 34 -5.57 -14.78 -32.40
CA LEU A 34 -4.33 -15.34 -31.82
C LEU A 34 -3.68 -16.39 -32.73
N GLY A 35 -4.49 -17.17 -33.46
CA GLY A 35 -3.99 -18.21 -34.37
C GLY A 35 -3.50 -17.69 -35.73
N ALA A 36 -3.79 -16.43 -36.06
CA ALA A 36 -3.38 -15.80 -37.32
C ALA A 36 -2.02 -15.09 -37.25
N ASP A 37 -1.49 -14.85 -36.05
CA ASP A 37 -0.25 -14.11 -35.81
C ASP A 37 0.60 -14.80 -34.73
N GLU A 38 1.72 -15.39 -35.13
CA GLU A 38 2.67 -16.06 -34.21
C GLU A 38 3.17 -15.14 -33.09
N ALA A 39 3.31 -13.83 -33.33
CA ALA A 39 3.78 -12.89 -32.32
C ALA A 39 2.72 -12.69 -31.22
N LEU A 40 1.45 -12.63 -31.63
CA LEU A 40 0.31 -12.53 -30.75
C LEU A 40 0.10 -13.84 -29.95
N GLU A 41 0.30 -15.00 -30.58
CA GLU A 41 0.27 -16.29 -29.89
C GLU A 41 1.36 -16.38 -28.81
N ARG A 42 2.61 -16.03 -29.13
CA ARG A 42 3.71 -16.04 -28.16
C ARG A 42 3.46 -15.08 -26.99
N ALA A 43 3.06 -13.84 -27.30
CA ALA A 43 2.74 -12.84 -26.28
C ALA A 43 1.58 -13.28 -25.37
N SER A 44 0.55 -13.93 -25.92
CA SER A 44 -0.58 -14.42 -25.13
C SER A 44 -0.19 -15.58 -24.20
N LYS A 45 0.60 -16.54 -24.70
CA LYS A 45 1.16 -17.63 -23.88
C LYS A 45 2.01 -17.10 -22.72
N GLU A 46 2.82 -16.09 -22.97
CA GLU A 46 3.66 -15.47 -21.94
C GLU A 46 2.82 -14.77 -20.85
N LEU A 47 1.80 -13.99 -21.24
CA LEU A 47 0.87 -13.36 -20.28
C LEU A 47 0.06 -14.38 -19.47
N MET A 48 -0.32 -15.51 -20.08
CA MET A 48 -1.00 -16.61 -19.39
C MET A 48 -0.05 -17.29 -18.40
N LYS A 49 1.21 -17.55 -18.78
CA LYS A 49 2.24 -18.14 -17.91
C LYS A 49 2.52 -17.27 -16.68
N GLN A 50 2.47 -15.94 -16.83
CA GLN A 50 2.63 -14.98 -15.74
C GLN A 50 1.34 -14.76 -14.92
N GLY A 51 0.22 -15.39 -15.30
CA GLY A 51 -1.06 -15.26 -14.60
C GLY A 51 -1.78 -13.93 -14.84
N TYR A 52 -1.38 -13.15 -15.85
CA TYR A 52 -1.96 -11.84 -16.18
C TYR A 52 -3.13 -11.92 -17.15
N ALA A 53 -3.20 -12.96 -17.97
CA ALA A 53 -4.32 -13.18 -18.90
C ALA A 53 -4.92 -14.59 -18.72
N LYS A 54 -6.19 -14.72 -19.11
CA LYS A 54 -6.91 -16.00 -19.16
C LYS A 54 -7.83 -16.05 -20.38
N ILE A 55 -8.13 -17.25 -20.82
CA ILE A 55 -9.12 -17.50 -21.87
C ILE A 55 -10.49 -17.71 -21.23
N GLN A 56 -11.50 -16.98 -21.69
CA GLN A 56 -12.89 -17.13 -21.26
C GLN A 56 -13.83 -16.96 -22.47
N PHE A 57 -14.68 -17.95 -22.73
CA PHE A 57 -15.65 -17.97 -23.85
C PHE A 57 -15.04 -17.54 -25.19
N SER A 58 -13.92 -18.16 -25.59
CA SER A 58 -13.21 -17.86 -26.84
C SER A 58 -12.55 -16.45 -26.92
N HIS A 59 -12.39 -15.78 -25.79
CA HIS A 59 -11.69 -14.50 -25.69
C HIS A 59 -10.50 -14.58 -24.74
N LEU A 60 -9.40 -13.92 -25.10
CA LEU A 60 -8.32 -13.58 -24.18
C LEU A 60 -8.73 -12.35 -23.37
N THR A 61 -8.67 -12.46 -22.04
CA THR A 61 -9.08 -11.43 -21.09
C THR A 61 -8.06 -11.27 -19.97
N LEU A 62 -7.96 -10.07 -19.37
CA LEU A 62 -7.06 -9.87 -18.22
C LEU A 62 -7.64 -10.48 -16.94
N THR A 63 -6.76 -11.11 -16.16
CA THR A 63 -7.04 -11.48 -14.77
C THR A 63 -7.05 -10.24 -13.88
N LYS A 64 -7.47 -10.39 -12.62
CA LYS A 64 -7.33 -9.31 -11.62
C LYS A 64 -5.88 -8.82 -11.53
N ALA A 65 -4.91 -9.74 -11.56
CA ALA A 65 -3.49 -9.42 -11.53
C ALA A 65 -3.04 -8.67 -12.79
N GLY A 66 -3.48 -9.08 -13.98
CA GLY A 66 -3.18 -8.36 -15.22
C GLY A 66 -3.76 -6.95 -15.25
N LYS A 67 -5.00 -6.77 -14.78
CA LYS A 67 -5.62 -5.44 -14.62
C LYS A 67 -4.84 -4.57 -13.63
N GLU A 68 -4.31 -5.15 -12.55
CA GLU A 68 -3.49 -4.42 -11.57
C GLU A 68 -2.08 -4.09 -12.08
N ALA A 69 -1.53 -4.90 -12.99
CA ALA A 69 -0.21 -4.68 -13.59
C ALA A 69 -0.19 -3.44 -14.51
N VAL A 70 -1.30 -3.17 -15.22
CA VAL A 70 -1.40 -2.02 -16.15
C VAL A 70 -1.81 -0.73 -15.45
N LYS A 71 -2.40 -0.81 -14.25
CA LYS A 71 -2.76 0.38 -13.48
C LYS A 71 -1.50 1.18 -13.18
N LYS A 72 -1.45 2.41 -13.68
CA LYS A 72 -0.40 3.40 -13.31
C LYS A 72 -0.34 3.51 -11.79
N ARG A 73 0.66 2.88 -11.18
CA ARG A 73 0.93 3.06 -9.76
C ARG A 73 1.60 4.41 -9.60
N LYS A 74 1.03 5.28 -8.76
CA LYS A 74 1.77 6.45 -8.28
C LYS A 74 2.99 5.89 -7.54
N LEU A 75 4.18 6.19 -8.04
CA LEU A 75 5.43 5.93 -7.32
C LEU A 75 5.27 6.56 -5.93
N GLY A 76 5.63 5.82 -4.88
CA GLY A 76 5.52 6.34 -3.53
C GLY A 76 6.66 7.29 -3.21
N THR A 77 6.93 7.49 -1.93
CA THR A 77 7.97 8.43 -1.50
C THR A 77 9.34 7.95 -1.99
N PRO A 78 10.14 8.81 -2.66
CA PRO A 78 11.49 8.47 -3.04
C PRO A 78 12.34 8.27 -1.78
N VAL A 79 13.22 7.29 -1.81
CA VAL A 79 14.09 6.91 -0.69
C VAL A 79 15.49 6.57 -1.19
N LEU A 80 16.46 6.86 -0.33
CA LEU A 80 17.82 6.38 -0.47
C LEU A 80 17.98 5.12 0.37
N ILE A 81 18.32 4.03 -0.28
CA ILE A 81 18.60 2.74 0.33
C ILE A 81 20.11 2.63 0.51
N SER A 82 20.56 2.27 1.70
CA SER A 82 21.98 2.02 1.99
C SER A 82 22.17 0.59 2.47
N ILE A 83 23.22 -0.06 1.97
CA ILE A 83 23.52 -1.47 2.22
C ILE A 83 24.95 -1.58 2.75
N LYS A 84 25.11 -2.22 3.91
CA LYS A 84 26.41 -2.62 4.48
C LYS A 84 26.21 -3.86 5.33
N GLU A 85 27.06 -4.87 5.18
CA GLU A 85 27.01 -6.12 5.97
C GLU A 85 25.60 -6.77 6.01
N ASN A 86 24.94 -6.89 4.85
CA ASN A 86 23.56 -7.39 4.72
C ASN A 86 22.47 -6.62 5.48
N LYS A 87 22.79 -5.46 6.06
CA LYS A 87 21.81 -4.56 6.68
C LYS A 87 21.35 -3.51 5.68
N LEU A 88 20.03 -3.39 5.56
CA LEU A 88 19.32 -2.42 4.71
C LEU A 88 18.79 -1.27 5.58
N ASN A 89 19.21 -0.04 5.28
CA ASN A 89 18.71 1.16 5.92
C ASN A 89 18.09 2.13 4.90
N PHE A 90 17.01 2.81 5.29
CA PHE A 90 16.26 3.74 4.45
C PHE A 90 16.41 5.18 4.94
N HIS A 91 16.75 6.08 4.02
CA HIS A 91 17.05 7.48 4.29
C HIS A 91 16.29 8.42 3.35
N LYS A 92 16.24 9.71 3.71
CA LYS A 92 15.78 10.75 2.78
C LYS A 92 16.75 10.84 1.59
N PRO A 93 16.23 10.91 0.35
CA PRO A 93 17.04 10.96 -0.86
C PRO A 93 17.63 12.37 -1.04
N THR A 94 18.77 12.60 -0.40
CA THR A 94 19.55 13.83 -0.60
C THR A 94 20.97 13.46 -1.01
N THR A 95 21.56 14.28 -1.90
CA THR A 95 22.95 14.12 -2.34
C THR A 95 23.94 14.19 -1.17
N LYS A 96 23.66 15.01 -0.16
CA LYS A 96 24.45 15.10 1.07
C LYS A 96 24.47 13.76 1.83
N ASN A 97 23.30 13.16 2.06
CA ASN A 97 23.21 11.88 2.78
C ASN A 97 23.92 10.77 2.02
N ARG A 98 23.75 10.72 0.69
CA ARG A 98 24.41 9.74 -0.16
C ARG A 98 25.93 9.82 -0.03
N LYS A 99 26.52 11.01 -0.19
CA LYS A 99 27.97 11.21 -0.05
C LYS A 99 28.50 10.82 1.34
N ILE A 100 27.75 11.09 2.41
CA ILE A 100 28.14 10.71 3.77
C ILE A 100 28.15 9.19 3.92
N LEU A 101 27.10 8.52 3.47
CA LEU A 101 26.96 7.06 3.58
C LEU A 101 27.99 6.33 2.70
N GLU A 102 28.23 6.80 1.48
CA GLU A 102 29.26 6.25 0.60
C GLU A 102 30.67 6.41 1.22
N LYS A 103 30.98 7.57 1.83
CA LYS A 103 32.24 7.77 2.58
C LYS A 103 32.40 6.80 3.76
N GLN A 104 31.30 6.36 4.36
CA GLN A 104 31.28 5.38 5.46
C GLN A 104 31.31 3.92 4.97
N GLY A 105 31.47 3.70 3.66
CA GLY A 105 31.54 2.37 3.04
C GLY A 105 30.19 1.71 2.81
N TYR A 106 29.08 2.46 2.81
CA TYR A 106 27.78 1.93 2.42
C TYR A 106 27.61 1.95 0.89
N LYS A 107 26.96 0.93 0.34
CA LYS A 107 26.47 0.95 -1.05
C LYS A 107 25.10 1.62 -1.08
N CYS A 108 24.99 2.72 -1.81
CA CYS A 108 23.76 3.50 -1.91
C CYS A 108 22.99 3.25 -3.22
N LEU A 109 21.67 3.14 -3.12
CA LEU A 109 20.73 2.97 -4.23
C LEU A 109 19.55 3.92 -4.03
N GLU A 110 19.02 4.48 -5.12
CA GLU A 110 17.81 5.30 -5.09
C GLU A 110 16.61 4.47 -5.56
N GLY A 111 15.47 4.64 -4.88
CA GLY A 111 14.25 3.91 -5.21
C GLY A 111 13.00 4.60 -4.66
N TYR A 112 11.85 3.94 -4.82
CA TYR A 112 10.58 4.44 -4.33
C TYR A 112 9.94 3.41 -3.40
N ILE A 113 9.41 3.86 -2.26
CA ILE A 113 8.61 2.98 -1.40
C ILE A 113 7.29 2.69 -2.12
N LEU A 114 7.06 1.45 -2.54
CA LEU A 114 5.73 1.04 -2.97
C LEU A 114 4.80 1.07 -1.76
N LYS A 115 3.79 1.95 -1.79
CA LYS A 115 2.71 1.91 -0.80
C LYS A 115 1.92 0.62 -1.04
N GLY A 116 2.19 -0.42 -0.25
CA GLY A 116 1.30 -1.57 -0.15
C GLY A 116 -0.09 -1.14 0.32
N LYS A 117 -1.09 -2.02 0.15
CA LYS A 117 -2.42 -1.81 0.76
C LYS A 117 -2.21 -1.55 2.24
N THR A 118 -2.55 -0.36 2.71
CA THR A 118 -2.43 0.02 4.12
C THR A 118 -3.24 -0.97 4.94
N LEU A 119 -2.56 -1.86 5.66
CA LEU A 119 -3.21 -2.66 6.69
C LEU A 119 -3.88 -1.69 7.67
N PRO A 120 -5.16 -1.88 8.01
CA PRO A 120 -5.81 -1.02 8.98
C PRO A 120 -4.97 -1.05 10.26
N LYS A 121 -4.47 0.11 10.69
CA LYS A 121 -3.76 0.23 11.97
C LYS A 121 -4.70 -0.31 13.05
N LYS A 122 -4.42 -1.50 13.59
CA LYS A 122 -5.13 -2.02 14.77
C LYS A 122 -4.98 -0.96 15.86
N LYS A 123 -6.08 -0.28 16.21
CA LYS A 123 -6.10 0.68 17.31
C LYS A 123 -5.75 -0.12 18.56
N LYS A 124 -4.52 0.04 19.08
CA LYS A 124 -4.10 -0.63 20.31
C LYS A 124 -5.00 -0.15 21.44
N LYS A 125 -5.63 -1.08 22.17
CA LYS A 125 -6.37 -0.75 23.39
C LYS A 125 -5.40 -0.04 24.35
N PRO A 126 -5.81 1.10 24.95
CA PRO A 126 -4.97 1.76 25.94
C PRO A 126 -4.76 0.83 27.14
N LYS A 127 -3.52 0.74 27.64
CA LYS A 127 -3.21 -0.01 28.86
C LYS A 127 -3.64 0.79 30.08
N ILE A 128 -4.24 0.13 31.07
CA ILE A 128 -4.69 0.73 32.33
C ILE A 128 -3.53 1.42 33.08
N GLU A 129 -2.35 0.80 33.10
CA GLU A 129 -1.11 1.36 33.69
C GLU A 129 -0.77 2.75 33.13
N ASN A 130 -0.90 2.93 31.80
CA ASN A 130 -0.61 4.21 31.16
C ASN A 130 -1.63 5.27 31.56
N ILE A 131 -2.87 4.88 31.85
CA ILE A 131 -3.92 5.79 32.28
C ILE A 131 -3.66 6.24 33.72
N TRP A 132 -3.32 5.30 34.62
CA TRP A 132 -2.90 5.62 35.99
C TRP A 132 -1.74 6.62 36.02
N LYS A 133 -0.72 6.39 35.20
CA LYS A 133 0.40 7.32 35.08
C LYS A 133 -0.05 8.72 34.64
N LEU A 134 -0.98 8.83 33.69
CA LEU A 134 -1.51 10.12 33.25
C LEU A 134 -2.31 10.84 34.35
N ILE A 135 -3.03 10.10 35.20
CA ILE A 135 -3.76 10.67 36.34
C ILE A 135 -2.76 11.21 37.37
N HIS A 136 -1.73 10.42 37.73
CA HIS A 136 -0.68 10.85 38.67
C HIS A 136 0.13 12.05 38.17
N GLU A 137 0.38 12.14 36.85
CA GLU A 137 1.06 13.27 36.23
C GLU A 137 0.17 14.53 36.10
N GLY A 138 -1.08 14.50 36.59
CA GLY A 138 -2.02 15.62 36.47
C GLY A 138 -2.55 15.85 35.05
N LYS A 139 -2.29 14.93 34.11
CA LYS A 139 -2.72 15.02 32.70
C LYS A 139 -4.15 14.53 32.53
N LEU A 140 -5.07 15.10 33.30
CA LEU A 140 -6.45 14.63 33.46
C LEU A 140 -7.24 14.58 32.13
N ARG A 141 -7.07 15.58 31.26
CA ARG A 141 -7.72 15.60 29.94
C ARG A 141 -7.27 14.44 29.04
N TYR A 142 -5.99 14.09 29.08
CA TYR A 142 -5.47 12.95 28.34
C TYR A 142 -5.92 11.62 28.96
N ALA A 143 -5.94 11.53 30.29
CA ALA A 143 -6.48 10.37 31.00
C ALA A 143 -7.95 10.13 30.64
N ALA A 144 -8.80 11.17 30.65
CA ALA A 144 -10.21 11.09 30.28
C ALA A 144 -10.44 10.55 28.85
N ILE A 145 -9.65 11.03 27.88
CA ILE A 145 -9.70 10.53 26.50
C ILE A 145 -9.35 9.04 26.44
N LYS A 146 -8.35 8.60 27.21
CA LYS A 146 -7.94 7.19 27.24
C LYS A 146 -8.95 6.29 27.95
N ILE A 147 -9.57 6.77 29.03
CA ILE A 147 -10.66 6.08 29.73
C ILE A 147 -11.87 5.91 28.80
N TYR A 148 -12.24 6.95 28.05
CA TYR A 148 -13.32 6.83 27.07
C TYR A 148 -13.01 5.84 25.94
N GLN A 149 -11.76 5.78 25.47
CA GLN A 149 -11.33 4.77 24.50
C GLN A 149 -11.43 3.35 25.09
N LEU A 150 -11.14 3.19 26.38
CA LEU A 150 -11.28 1.93 27.09
C LEU A 150 -12.74 1.55 27.28
N ALA A 151 -13.61 2.48 27.71
CA ALA A 151 -15.06 2.29 27.84
C ALA A 151 -15.73 1.91 26.51
N LYS A 152 -15.31 2.52 25.40
CA LYS A 152 -15.78 2.09 24.06
C LYS A 152 -15.44 0.63 23.75
N SER A 153 -14.35 0.13 24.33
CA SER A 153 -13.90 -1.24 24.12
C SER A 153 -14.63 -2.25 25.01
N SER A 154 -15.25 -1.81 26.13
CA SER A 154 -16.08 -2.66 27.00
C SER A 154 -17.53 -2.78 26.52
N GLN A 155 -17.97 -1.91 25.59
CA GLN A 155 -19.33 -1.88 25.02
C GLN A 155 -20.47 -1.58 26.02
N ASP A 156 -20.15 -1.18 27.25
CA ASP A 156 -21.15 -0.77 28.23
C ASP A 156 -21.66 0.66 27.96
N PRO A 157 -22.95 0.84 27.61
CA PRO A 157 -23.51 2.15 27.25
C PRO A 157 -23.50 3.15 28.41
N ILE A 158 -23.60 2.68 29.67
CA ILE A 158 -23.60 3.53 30.86
C ILE A 158 -22.20 4.11 31.06
N LEU A 159 -21.18 3.24 31.09
CA LEU A 159 -19.78 3.65 31.25
C LEU A 159 -19.29 4.53 30.09
N ILE A 160 -19.73 4.27 28.86
CA ILE A 160 -19.40 5.12 27.70
C ILE A 160 -19.98 6.54 27.88
N LYS A 161 -21.21 6.66 28.39
CA LYS A 161 -21.87 7.95 28.58
C LYS A 161 -21.23 8.75 29.71
N GLU A 162 -20.91 8.10 30.82
CA GLU A 162 -20.21 8.71 31.96
C GLU A 162 -18.80 9.15 31.58
N ALA A 163 -18.04 8.27 30.92
CA ALA A 163 -16.70 8.59 30.44
C ALA A 163 -16.72 9.75 29.43
N LYS A 164 -17.74 9.85 28.57
CA LYS A 164 -17.89 10.96 27.62
C LYS A 164 -18.10 12.30 28.33
N LYS A 165 -18.98 12.34 29.36
CA LYS A 165 -19.21 13.56 30.15
C LYS A 165 -17.93 14.04 30.83
N ASN A 166 -17.11 13.11 31.33
CA ASN A 166 -15.88 13.44 32.03
C ASN A 166 -14.73 13.89 31.10
N ILE A 167 -14.90 13.87 29.76
CA ILE A 167 -13.91 14.45 28.83
C ILE A 167 -13.96 15.98 28.84
N GLU A 168 -15.17 16.53 28.92
CA GLU A 168 -15.40 17.98 28.82
C GLU A 168 -14.88 18.68 30.06
N HIS A 169 -15.16 18.14 31.25
CA HIS A 169 -14.69 18.63 32.54
C HIS A 169 -14.06 17.48 33.34
N PRO A 170 -12.75 17.21 33.15
CA PRO A 170 -12.08 16.08 33.77
C PRO A 170 -11.96 16.24 35.30
N ASP A 171 -12.66 15.37 36.03
CA ASP A 171 -12.59 15.27 37.48
C ASP A 171 -11.73 14.05 37.88
N PRO A 172 -10.62 14.24 38.63
CA PRO A 172 -9.71 13.15 38.99
C PRO A 172 -10.38 12.05 39.79
N VAL A 173 -11.33 12.36 40.68
CA VAL A 173 -12.03 11.36 41.51
C VAL A 173 -12.90 10.48 40.62
N LYS A 174 -13.64 11.10 39.70
CA LYS A 174 -14.48 10.37 38.73
C LYS A 174 -13.66 9.57 37.72
N LEU A 175 -12.45 10.03 37.36
CA LEU A 175 -11.57 9.28 36.46
C LEU A 175 -11.06 8.00 37.12
N VAL A 176 -10.76 8.02 38.41
CA VAL A 176 -10.34 6.83 39.17
C VAL A 176 -11.49 5.83 39.28
N ASP A 177 -12.69 6.27 39.69
CA ASP A 177 -13.88 5.42 39.78
C ASP A 177 -14.23 4.75 38.43
N LEU A 178 -14.22 5.51 37.34
CA LEU A 178 -14.45 4.97 35.99
C LEU A 178 -13.37 3.97 35.57
N LEU A 179 -12.12 4.20 35.96
CA LEU A 179 -11.01 3.31 35.62
C LEU A 179 -11.09 1.99 36.40
N GLU A 180 -11.55 2.03 37.65
CA GLU A 180 -11.78 0.83 38.48
C GLU A 180 -12.94 -0.01 37.94
N LYS A 181 -14.06 0.61 37.58
CA LYS A 181 -15.21 -0.06 36.93
C LYS A 181 -14.84 -0.75 35.61
N LEU A 182 -13.85 -0.21 34.89
CA LEU A 182 -13.34 -0.76 33.62
C LEU A 182 -12.23 -1.80 33.78
N LYS A 183 -11.78 -2.08 35.02
CA LYS A 183 -10.76 -3.09 35.32
C LYS A 183 -11.37 -4.49 35.49
N THR A 184 -12.63 -4.57 35.92
CA THR A 184 -13.49 -5.77 35.95
C THR A 184 -13.89 -6.20 34.55
#